data_AF-A0A8S7IHG9-F1
#
_entry.id   AF-A0A8S7IHG9-F1
#
_cell.length_a   1.000
_cell.length_b   1.000
_cell.length_c   1.000
_cell.angle_alpha   90.00
_cell.angle_beta   90.00
_cell.angle_gamma   90.00
#
_symmetry.space_group_name_H-M   'P 1'
#
loop_
_entity.id
_entity.type
_entity.pdbx_description
1 polymer ?
#
loop_
_entity_poly.entity_id
_entity_poly.type
_entity_poly.pdbx_seq_one_letter_code
_entity_poly.pdbx_strand_id
1 'polypeptide(L)' 'MPRMRWTLDQKKHHVAAWRASGLTREQYCELYDIPFKSLRQWPQ' A
#
# COMPACT_ATOMS: atom_id res chain seq x y z
N MET A 1 17.69 -4.54 -6.22
CA MET A 1 16.58 -4.56 -5.25
C MET A 1 15.56 -5.59 -5.69
N PRO A 2 15.33 -6.68 -4.94
CA PRO A 2 14.28 -7.63 -5.29
C PRO A 2 12.96 -6.86 -5.21
N ARG A 3 12.21 -6.80 -6.32
CA ARG A 3 10.89 -6.17 -6.32
C ARG A 3 10.04 -6.96 -5.33
N MET A 4 9.80 -6.42 -4.13
CA MET A 4 8.84 -6.97 -3.19
C MET A 4 7.51 -7.12 -3.94
N ARG A 5 7.20 -8.34 -4.36
CA ARG A 5 5.95 -8.67 -5.02
C ARG A 5 4.93 -8.89 -3.92
N TRP A 6 4.24 -7.82 -3.53
CA TRP A 6 3.07 -7.97 -2.68
C TRP A 6 2.07 -8.89 -3.34
N THR A 7 1.61 -9.89 -2.59
CA THR A 7 0.54 -10.78 -3.04
C THR A 7 -0.77 -9.99 -3.14
N LEU A 8 -1.74 -10.51 -3.89
CA LEU A 8 -3.01 -9.83 -4.08
C LEU A 8 -3.76 -9.60 -2.76
N ASP A 9 -3.59 -10.53 -1.81
CA ASP A 9 -4.15 -10.44 -0.46
C ASP A 9 -3.49 -9.34 0.38
N GLN A 10 -2.15 -9.26 0.37
CA GLN A 10 -1.42 -8.18 1.04
C GLN A 10 -1.83 -6.80 0.51
N LYS A 11 -1.99 -6.67 -0.81
CA LYS A 11 -2.45 -5.42 -1.42
C LYS A 11 -3.83 -5.01 -0.89
N LYS A 12 -4.78 -5.95 -0.84
CA LYS A 12 -6.12 -5.70 -0.29
C LYS A 12 -6.07 -5.31 1.19
N HIS A 13 -5.27 -6.03 1.97
CA HIS A 13 -5.09 -5.74 3.39
C HIS A 13 -4.55 -4.31 3.60
N HIS A 14 -3.52 -3.91 2.87
CA HIS A 14 -2.98 -2.57 2.95
C HIS A 14 -3.94 -1.49 2.46
N VAL A 15 -4.73 -1.73 1.39
CA VAL A 15 -5.75 -0.77 0.94
C VAL A 15 -6.83 -0.60 2.00
N ALA A 16 -7.29 -1.68 2.62
CA ALA A 16 -8.25 -1.64 3.70
C ALA A 16 -7.68 -0.93 4.95
N ALA A 17 -6.46 -1.27 5.35
CA ALA A 17 -5.76 -0.64 6.46
C ALA A 17 -5.49 0.85 6.19
N TRP A 18 -5.08 1.21 4.98
CA TRP A 18 -4.92 2.60 4.56
C TRP A 18 -6.24 3.37 4.67
N ARG A 19 -7.34 2.85 4.12
CA ARG A 19 -8.66 3.48 4.25
C ARG A 19 -9.11 3.62 5.70
N ALA A 20 -8.90 2.59 6.52
CA ALA A 20 -9.27 2.60 7.94
C ALA A 20 -8.40 3.56 8.76
N SER A 21 -7.14 3.76 8.37
CA SER A 21 -6.20 4.63 9.09
C SER A 21 -6.50 6.12 8.94
N GLY A 22 -7.28 6.54 7.93
CA GLY A 22 -7.56 7.95 7.66
C GLY A 22 -6.33 8.78 7.24
N LEU A 23 -5.20 8.11 7.00
CA LEU A 23 -3.95 8.73 6.58
C LEU A 23 -4.00 9.10 5.10
N THR A 24 -3.23 10.14 4.74
CA THR A 24 -2.98 10.39 3.32
C THR A 24 -2.20 9.24 2.73
N ARG A 25 -2.37 9.06 1.42
CA ARG A 25 -1.77 7.97 0.67
C ARG A 25 -0.24 7.98 0.76
N GLU A 26 0.35 9.18 0.86
CA GLU A 26 1.78 9.41 1.05
C GLU A 26 2.25 9.01 2.45
N GLN A 27 1.54 9.44 3.51
CA GLN A 27 1.87 9.07 4.89
C GLN A 27 1.83 7.56 5.10
N TYR A 28 0.80 6.89 4.56
CA TYR A 28 0.72 5.43 4.64
C TYR A 28 1.85 4.75 3.85
N CYS A 29 2.21 5.28 2.68
CA CYS A 29 3.34 4.77 1.90
C CYS A 29 4.67 4.92 2.66
N GLU A 30 4.90 6.06 3.29
CA GLU A 30 6.12 6.36 4.04
C GLU A 30 6.24 5.50 5.31
N LEU A 31 5.15 5.30 6.04
CA LEU A 31 5.12 4.47 7.25
C LEU A 31 5.38 2.98 6.99
N TYR A 32 4.89 2.46 5.86
CA TYR A 32 4.97 1.03 5.55
C TYR A 32 6.04 0.70 4.50
N ASP A 33 6.89 1.66 4.15
CA ASP A 33 7.90 1.57 3.08
C ASP A 33 7.30 1.07 1.75
N ILE A 34 6.05 1.47 1.48
CA ILE A 34 5.35 1.09 0.25
C ILE A 34 5.64 2.18 -0.79
N PRO A 35 6.19 1.84 -1.95
CA PRO A 35 6.35 2.78 -3.04
C PRO A 35 4.97 3.31 -3.47
N PHE A 36 4.83 4.64 -3.52
CA PHE A 36 3.59 5.30 -3.93
C PHE A 36 3.03 4.77 -5.27
N LYS A 37 3.93 4.47 -6.22
CA LYS A 37 3.58 3.87 -7.52
C LYS A 37 2.93 2.49 -7.38
N SER A 38 3.34 1.69 -6.40
CA SER A 38 2.79 0.37 -6.14
C SER A 38 1.37 0.49 -5.59
N LEU A 39 1.16 1.31 -4.56
CA LEU A 39 -0.16 1.53 -3.96
C LEU A 39 -1.18 2.12 -4.95
N ARG A 40 -0.72 2.90 -5.95
CA ARG A 40 -1.55 3.41 -7.04
C ARG A 40 -2.07 2.31 -7.97
N GLN A 41 -1.30 1.24 -8.16
CA GLN A 41 -1.65 0.10 -9.02
C GLN A 41 -2.41 -1.02 -8.28
N TRP A 42 -2.70 -0.83 -6.99
CA TRP A 42 -3.42 -1.83 -6.21
C TRP A 42 -4.93 -1.72 -6.44
N PRO A 43 -5.64 -2.86 -6.51
CA PRO A 43 -7.09 -2.86 -6.63
C PRO A 43 -7.72 -2.17 -5.42
N GLN A 44 -8.68 -1.27 -5.68
CA GLN A 44 -9.46 -0.56 -4.66
C GLN A 44 -10.54 -1.44 -4.02
#